data_AF-A0AAU7TIE3-F1
#
_entry.id   AF-A0AAU7TIE3-F1
#
_cell.length_a   1.000
_cell.length_b   1.000
_cell.length_c   1.000
_cell.angle_alpha   90.00
_cell.angle_beta   90.00
_cell.angle_gamma   90.00
#
_symmetry.space_group_name_H-M   'P 1'
#
loop_
_entity.id
_entity.type
_entity.pdbx_description
1 polymer ?
#
loop_
_entity_poly.entity_id
_entity_poly.type
_entity_poly.pdbx_seq_one_letter_code
_entity_poly.pdbx_strand_id
1 'polypeptide(L)'
;MNLTDMSERAYWAEFAKRPGMFIGGTGLRGIEAYLMGYDAHSERHGGPGLQGWTEWLTSKLGYDCNHTWPGKVRHLALTDPWPHHDLSAEQEHQVTKTIFELLDQFLSEREPNGDPDPRACPPQPD
;
A
#
# COMPACT_ATOMS: atom_id res chain seq x y z
N MET A 1 -18.73 10.70 -0.15
CA MET A 1 -17.70 10.20 0.81
C MET A 1 -16.52 11.12 0.66
N ASN A 2 -16.08 11.79 1.73
CA ASN A 2 -14.99 12.74 1.65
C ASN A 2 -13.66 11.98 1.83
N LEU A 3 -12.84 11.93 0.79
CA LEU A 3 -11.59 11.17 0.79
C LEU A 3 -10.56 11.71 1.79
N THR A 4 -10.66 13.01 2.13
CA THR A 4 -9.73 13.68 3.04
C THR A 4 -9.92 13.32 4.52
N ASP A 5 -11.07 12.77 4.87
CA ASP A 5 -11.44 12.49 6.27
C ASP A 5 -11.22 11.00 6.63
N MET A 6 -10.72 10.21 5.68
CA MET A 6 -10.51 8.77 5.83
C MET A 6 -9.12 8.49 6.42
N SER A 7 -8.99 7.40 7.19
CA SER A 7 -7.65 6.87 7.49
C SER A 7 -6.98 6.39 6.20
N GLU A 8 -5.64 6.35 6.18
CA GLU A 8 -4.87 5.80 5.06
C GLU A 8 -5.35 4.41 4.66
N ARG A 9 -5.56 3.53 5.64
CA ARG A 9 -6.06 2.17 5.43
C ARG A 9 -7.44 2.18 4.76
N ALA A 10 -8.36 3.00 5.25
CA ALA A 10 -9.70 3.11 4.68
C ALA A 10 -9.65 3.67 3.24
N TYR A 11 -8.80 4.64 2.98
CA TYR A 11 -8.59 5.21 1.64
C TYR A 11 -8.14 4.14 0.65
N TRP A 12 -7.09 3.37 1.00
CA TRP A 12 -6.58 2.30 0.16
C TRP A 12 -7.57 1.14 -0.02
N ALA A 13 -8.38 0.84 0.99
CA ALA A 13 -9.47 -0.13 0.88
C ALA A 13 -10.55 0.32 -0.13
N GLU A 14 -10.89 1.61 -0.17
CA GLU A 14 -11.81 2.14 -1.19
C GLU A 14 -11.19 2.17 -2.59
N PHE A 15 -9.90 2.52 -2.70
CA PHE A 15 -9.16 2.42 -3.95
C PHE A 15 -9.17 1.00 -4.50
N ALA A 16 -8.86 -0.01 -3.68
CA ALA A 16 -8.83 -1.42 -4.08
C ALA A 16 -10.18 -1.92 -4.60
N LYS A 17 -11.30 -1.45 -4.03
CA LYS A 17 -12.66 -1.81 -4.49
C LYS A 17 -12.98 -1.24 -5.86
N ARG A 18 -12.52 -0.02 -6.16
CA ARG A 18 -12.92 0.73 -7.37
C ARG A 18 -11.77 1.54 -7.97
N PRO A 19 -10.68 0.90 -8.44
CA PRO A 19 -9.51 1.62 -8.94
C PRO A 19 -9.84 2.59 -10.08
N GLY A 20 -10.83 2.23 -10.93
CA GLY A 20 -11.27 3.04 -12.07
C GLY A 20 -11.87 4.40 -11.71
N MET A 21 -12.25 4.64 -10.45
CA MET A 21 -12.66 5.97 -9.99
C MET A 21 -11.47 6.91 -9.73
N PHE A 22 -10.27 6.36 -9.55
CA PHE A 22 -9.06 7.08 -9.18
C PHE A 22 -8.07 7.17 -10.35
N ILE A 23 -7.97 6.12 -11.16
CA ILE A 23 -7.03 6.01 -12.27
C ILE A 23 -7.70 5.45 -13.53
N GLY A 24 -7.29 5.97 -14.70
CA GLY A 24 -7.80 5.50 -16.00
C GLY A 24 -7.22 4.15 -16.45
N GLY A 25 -6.04 3.76 -15.95
CA GLY A 25 -5.41 2.47 -16.23
C GLY A 25 -5.41 1.60 -14.98
N THR A 26 -6.35 0.66 -14.87
CA THR A 26 -6.52 -0.17 -13.66
C THR A 26 -5.71 -1.46 -13.67
N GLY A 27 -4.88 -1.68 -14.68
CA GLY A 27 -3.93 -2.80 -14.70
C GLY A 27 -2.76 -2.58 -13.74
N LEU A 28 -1.94 -3.62 -13.54
CA LEU A 28 -0.83 -3.62 -12.59
C LEU A 28 0.05 -2.37 -12.70
N ARG A 29 0.50 -2.03 -13.93
CA ARG A 29 1.35 -0.86 -14.16
C ARG A 29 0.72 0.46 -13.72
N GLY A 30 -0.58 0.62 -13.89
CA GLY A 30 -1.27 1.84 -13.50
C GLY A 30 -1.43 1.95 -11.99
N ILE A 31 -1.67 0.81 -11.31
CA ILE A 31 -1.69 0.72 -9.85
C ILE A 31 -0.30 1.04 -9.29
N GLU A 32 0.76 0.41 -9.82
CA GLU A 32 2.15 0.68 -9.39
C GLU A 32 2.54 2.15 -9.59
N ALA A 33 2.19 2.74 -10.74
CA ALA A 33 2.43 4.15 -11.02
C ALA A 33 1.69 5.07 -10.04
N TYR A 34 0.46 4.70 -9.67
CA TYR A 34 -0.33 5.45 -8.72
C TYR A 34 0.27 5.43 -7.31
N LEU A 35 0.65 4.25 -6.80
CA LEU A 35 1.32 4.11 -5.51
C LEU A 35 2.64 4.89 -5.48
N MET A 36 3.46 4.78 -6.52
CA MET A 36 4.71 5.54 -6.62
C MET A 36 4.48 7.05 -6.59
N GLY A 37 3.47 7.53 -7.33
CA GLY A 37 3.11 8.96 -7.33
C GLY A 37 2.58 9.44 -5.98
N TYR A 38 1.77 8.61 -5.31
CA TYR A 38 1.23 8.89 -3.99
C TYR A 38 2.33 9.06 -2.94
N ASP A 39 3.28 8.14 -2.92
CA ASP A 39 4.41 8.16 -1.99
C ASP A 39 5.33 9.35 -2.28
N ALA A 40 5.71 9.56 -3.54
CA ALA A 40 6.55 10.70 -3.94
C ALA A 40 5.90 12.06 -3.64
N HIS A 41 4.58 12.18 -3.78
CA HIS A 41 3.86 13.39 -3.37
C HIS A 41 3.95 13.59 -1.85
N SER A 42 3.71 12.53 -1.07
CA SER A 42 3.78 12.58 0.39
C SER A 42 5.17 12.97 0.89
N GLU A 43 6.23 12.37 0.33
CA GLU A 43 7.62 12.71 0.62
C GLU A 43 7.94 14.19 0.36
N ARG A 44 7.42 14.74 -0.74
CA ARG A 44 7.70 16.13 -1.15
C ARG A 44 6.91 17.16 -0.33
N HIS A 45 5.72 16.80 0.14
CA HIS A 45 4.77 17.74 0.72
C HIS A 45 4.48 17.51 2.21
N GLY A 46 5.17 16.56 2.85
CA GLY A 46 5.11 16.35 4.31
C GLY A 46 3.93 15.49 4.78
N GLY A 47 3.41 14.62 3.91
CA GLY A 47 2.42 13.61 4.28
C GLY A 47 3.07 12.31 4.79
N PRO A 48 2.33 11.47 5.55
CA PRO A 48 2.86 10.20 6.05
C PRO A 48 3.16 9.18 4.92
N GLY A 49 2.42 9.26 3.80
CA GLY A 49 2.63 8.45 2.61
C GLY A 49 2.75 6.96 2.91
N LEU A 50 3.67 6.31 2.20
CA LEU A 50 4.08 4.93 2.43
C LEU A 50 5.49 4.87 3.04
N GLN A 51 5.92 5.90 3.78
CA GLN A 51 7.24 5.96 4.42
C GLN A 51 7.55 4.64 5.12
N GLY A 52 8.65 3.93 4.85
CA GLY A 52 8.96 2.64 5.50
C GLY A 52 8.36 1.40 4.82
N TRP A 53 7.62 1.55 3.72
CA TRP A 53 7.02 0.46 2.96
C TRP A 53 8.06 -0.49 2.37
N THR A 54 9.13 0.05 1.78
CA THR A 54 10.17 -0.77 1.15
C THR A 54 10.94 -1.61 2.17
N GLU A 55 11.23 -1.04 3.33
CA GLU A 55 11.87 -1.72 4.46
C GLU A 55 10.95 -2.80 5.03
N TRP A 56 9.66 -2.49 5.18
CA TRP A 56 8.67 -3.45 5.63
C TRP A 56 8.54 -4.64 4.68
N LEU A 57 8.49 -4.41 3.37
CA LEU A 57 8.50 -5.49 2.37
C LEU A 57 9.77 -6.34 2.43
N THR A 58 10.93 -5.71 2.66
CA THR A 58 12.19 -6.42 2.82
C THR A 58 12.16 -7.33 4.05
N SER A 59 11.53 -6.89 5.14
CA SER A 59 11.34 -7.72 6.33
C SER A 59 10.45 -8.94 6.06
N LYS A 60 9.38 -8.79 5.25
CA LYS A 60 8.49 -9.90 4.85
C LYS A 60 9.17 -10.89 3.92
N LEU A 61 10.08 -10.43 3.07
CA LEU A 61 10.87 -11.31 2.19
C LEU A 61 11.85 -12.21 2.97
N GLY A 62 12.34 -11.75 4.12
CA GLY A 62 13.33 -12.47 4.93
C GLY A 62 14.76 -12.45 4.39
N TYR A 63 14.99 -11.78 3.26
CA TYR A 63 16.32 -11.53 2.69
C TYR A 63 16.33 -10.20 1.94
N ASP A 64 17.51 -9.60 1.79
CA ASP A 64 17.65 -8.37 1.02
C ASP A 64 17.84 -8.67 -0.48
N CYS A 65 17.23 -7.83 -1.31
CA CYS A 65 17.39 -7.86 -2.76
C CYS A 65 17.41 -6.43 -3.31
N ASN A 66 18.18 -6.22 -4.38
CA ASN A 66 18.37 -4.91 -5.01
C ASN A 66 17.15 -4.40 -5.80
N HIS A 67 16.04 -5.14 -5.80
CA HIS A 67 14.82 -4.72 -6.46
C HIS A 67 14.13 -3.60 -5.69
N THR A 68 13.55 -2.66 -6.42
CA THR A 68 12.58 -1.69 -5.88
C THR A 68 11.34 -2.41 -5.33
N TRP A 69 10.49 -1.71 -4.56
CA TRP A 69 9.30 -2.30 -3.96
C TRP A 69 8.41 -3.13 -4.93
N PRO A 70 8.21 -2.77 -6.22
CA PRO A 70 7.41 -3.59 -7.13
C PRO A 70 8.03 -4.98 -7.37
N GLY A 71 9.36 -5.06 -7.45
CA GLY A 71 10.06 -6.35 -7.58
C GLY A 71 9.97 -7.16 -6.29
N LYS A 72 10.05 -6.51 -5.13
CA LYS A 72 9.84 -7.16 -3.83
C LYS A 72 8.44 -7.77 -3.72
N VAL A 73 7.40 -7.06 -4.14
CA VAL A 73 6.03 -7.59 -4.21
C VAL A 73 5.95 -8.79 -5.16
N ARG A 74 6.59 -8.75 -6.34
CA ARG A 74 6.60 -9.89 -7.27
C ARG A 74 7.21 -11.15 -6.63
N HIS A 75 8.30 -11.01 -5.87
CA HIS A 75 8.88 -12.12 -5.09
C HIS A 75 7.93 -12.68 -4.02
N LEU A 76 7.07 -11.84 -3.43
CA LEU A 76 6.06 -12.29 -2.45
C LEU A 76 4.83 -12.90 -3.12
N ALA A 77 4.47 -12.44 -4.32
CA ALA A 77 3.26 -12.84 -5.03
C ALA A 77 3.44 -14.11 -5.88
N LEU A 78 4.62 -14.29 -6.48
CA LEU A 78 4.86 -15.33 -7.49
C LEU A 78 5.88 -16.36 -6.99
N THR A 79 5.53 -17.64 -7.09
CA THR A 79 6.40 -18.76 -6.72
C THR A 79 7.32 -19.20 -7.86
N ASP A 80 6.89 -19.01 -9.11
CA ASP A 80 7.63 -19.44 -10.30
C ASP A 80 8.54 -18.31 -10.81
N PRO A 81 9.69 -18.64 -11.43
CA PRO A 81 10.51 -17.63 -12.12
C PRO A 81 9.67 -16.92 -13.19
N TRP A 82 9.57 -15.60 -13.10
CA TRP A 82 8.91 -14.79 -14.12
C TRP A 82 9.94 -14.14 -15.04
N PRO A 83 9.66 -14.00 -16.34
CA PRO A 83 10.50 -13.20 -17.22
C PRO A 83 10.47 -11.75 -16.74
N HIS A 84 11.63 -11.09 -16.73
CA HIS A 84 11.77 -9.73 -16.21
C HIS A 84 10.90 -8.68 -16.91
N HIS A 85 10.35 -8.98 -18.09
CA HIS A 85 9.70 -8.00 -18.97
C HIS A 85 8.18 -8.14 -19.08
N ASP A 86 7.62 -9.36 -19.07
CA ASP A 86 6.17 -9.54 -19.32
C ASP A 86 5.54 -10.56 -18.37
N LEU A 87 4.65 -10.10 -17.50
CA LEU A 87 3.80 -10.98 -16.70
C LEU A 87 2.60 -11.42 -17.55
N SER A 88 2.17 -12.67 -17.39
CA SER A 88 0.86 -13.09 -17.91
C SER A 88 -0.27 -12.36 -17.17
N ALA A 89 -1.46 -12.27 -17.78
CA ALA A 89 -2.61 -11.62 -17.15
C ALA A 89 -2.97 -12.22 -15.78
N GLU A 90 -2.79 -13.53 -15.61
CA GLU A 90 -2.98 -14.21 -14.32
C GLU A 90 -1.95 -13.76 -13.29
N GLN A 91 -0.67 -13.68 -13.68
CA GLN A 91 0.38 -13.18 -12.81
C GLN A 91 0.18 -11.71 -12.46
N GLU A 92 -0.26 -10.87 -13.40
CA GLU A 92 -0.60 -9.48 -13.10
C GLU A 92 -1.75 -9.37 -12.11
N HIS A 93 -2.78 -10.22 -12.25
CA HIS A 93 -3.90 -10.28 -11.32
C HIS A 93 -3.43 -10.71 -9.92
N GLN A 94 -2.60 -11.75 -9.82
CA GLN A 94 -2.04 -12.21 -8.57
C GLN A 94 -1.17 -11.14 -7.90
N VAL A 95 -0.25 -10.51 -8.64
CA VAL A 95 0.57 -9.41 -8.11
C VAL A 95 -0.31 -8.26 -7.63
N THR A 96 -1.32 -7.87 -8.41
CA THR A 96 -2.24 -6.79 -8.04
C THR A 96 -2.98 -7.10 -6.73
N LYS A 97 -3.49 -8.33 -6.59
CA LYS A 97 -4.14 -8.80 -5.36
C LYS A 97 -3.17 -8.73 -4.18
N THR A 98 -1.95 -9.24 -4.34
CA THR A 98 -0.92 -9.22 -3.30
C THR A 98 -0.52 -7.79 -2.91
N ILE A 99 -0.46 -6.83 -3.84
CA ILE A 99 -0.23 -5.41 -3.51
C ILE A 99 -1.25 -4.92 -2.48
N PHE A 100 -2.54 -5.15 -2.73
CA PHE A 100 -3.59 -4.66 -1.83
C PHE A 100 -3.62 -5.40 -0.49
N GLU A 101 -3.35 -6.71 -0.47
CA GLU A 101 -3.24 -7.47 0.77
C GLU A 101 -2.06 -7.01 1.63
N LEU A 102 -0.91 -6.76 1.01
CA LEU A 102 0.28 -6.26 1.71
C LEU A 102 0.09 -4.82 2.20
N LEU A 103 -0.57 -3.96 1.40
CA LEU A 103 -0.91 -2.60 1.81
C LEU A 103 -1.84 -2.59 3.02
N ASP A 104 -2.90 -3.42 3.02
CA ASP A 104 -3.81 -3.51 4.17
C ASP A 104 -3.05 -3.95 5.43
N GLN A 105 -2.20 -4.97 5.33
CA GLN A 105 -1.38 -5.44 6.45
C GLN A 105 -0.44 -4.33 6.95
N PHE A 106 0.34 -3.72 6.07
CA PHE A 106 1.26 -2.64 6.42
C PHE A 106 0.58 -1.46 7.10
N LEU A 107 -0.58 -1.04 6.59
CA LEU A 107 -1.33 0.06 7.17
C LEU A 107 -2.01 -0.34 8.48
N SER A 108 -2.45 -1.60 8.63
CA SER A 108 -3.01 -2.11 9.89
C SER A 108 -1.97 -2.13 11.03
N GLU A 109 -0.71 -2.44 10.73
CA GLU A 109 0.40 -2.43 11.70
C GLU A 109 0.76 -0.99 12.14
N ARG A 110 0.28 0.02 11.41
CA ARG A 110 0.54 1.45 11.63
C ARG A 110 -0.61 2.21 12.25
N GLU A 111 -1.81 1.68 12.16
CA GLU A 111 -2.93 2.26 12.88
C GLU A 111 -2.53 2.29 14.36
N PRO A 112 -2.53 3.47 15.00
CA PRO A 112 -2.18 3.55 16.42
C PRO A 112 -3.12 2.59 17.14
N ASN A 113 -2.56 1.62 17.87
CA ASN A 113 -3.29 0.61 18.63
C ASN A 113 -4.14 1.28 19.71
N GLY A 114 -5.25 1.92 19.33
CA GLY A 114 -6.19 2.58 20.24
C GLY A 114 -5.56 3.35 21.39
N ASP A 115 -4.37 3.95 21.20
CA ASP A 115 -3.76 4.74 22.26
C ASP A 115 -4.63 6.00 22.38
N PRO A 116 -5.22 6.26 23.56
CA PRO A 116 -6.08 7.42 23.73
C PRO A 116 -5.25 8.65 23.38
N ASP A 117 -5.77 9.45 22.44
CA ASP A 117 -5.17 10.73 22.10
C ASP A 117 -4.84 11.47 23.41
N PRO A 118 -3.57 11.81 23.69
CA PRO A 118 -3.22 12.53 24.92
C PRO A 118 -3.86 13.94 24.97
N ARG A 119 -4.55 14.36 23.90
CA ARG A 119 -5.38 15.56 23.83
C ARG A 119 -6.88 15.29 23.94
N ALA A 120 -7.33 14.04 24.03
CA ALA A 120 -8.72 13.72 24.29
C ALA A 120 -9.09 14.18 25.70
N CYS A 121 -10.10 15.05 25.80
CA CYS A 121 -10.64 15.45 27.09
C CYS A 121 -11.12 14.19 27.84
N PRO A 122 -10.73 14.02 29.12
CA PRO A 122 -11.28 12.93 29.93
C PRO A 122 -12.80 13.07 30.02
N PRO A 123 -13.55 11.94 30.04
CA PRO A 123 -14.99 11.99 30.19
C PRO A 123 -15.35 12.71 31.50
N GLN A 124 -16.24 13.71 31.39
CA GLN A 124 -16.76 14.44 32.54
C GLN A 124 -17.66 13.51 33.35
N PRO A 125 -17.53 13.48 34.69
CA PRO A 125 -18.47 12.73 35.53
C PRO A 125 -19.87 13.37 35.47
N ASP A 126 -20.88 12.52 35.58
CA ASP A 126 -22.31 12.90 35.67
C ASP A 126 -22.62 13.84 36.84
#